data_AF-A0A7C5G7W0-F1
#
_entry.id   AF-A0A7C5G7W0-F1
#
_cell.length_a   1.000
_cell.length_b   1.000
_cell.length_c   1.000
_cell.angle_alpha   90.00
_cell.angle_beta   90.00
_cell.angle_gamma   90.00
#
_symmetry.space_group_name_H-M   'P 1'
#
loop_
_entity.id
_entity.type
_entity.pdbx_description
1 polymer ?
#
loop_
_entity_poly.entity_id
_entity_poly.type
_entity_poly.pdbx_seq_one_letter_code
_entity_poly.pdbx_strand_id
1 'polypeptide(L)' 'MGDKIVKVEDAFITIGGYILSILQKESMPIDNLYKKFLEKYPKKISFEHFSYAINFLFMIKKIQIKQDDILEVLL' A
#
# COMPACT_ATOMS: atom_id res chain seq x y z
N MET A 1 0.95 -15.16 -26.33
CA MET A 1 1.01 -14.28 -25.14
C MET A 1 -0.11 -14.74 -24.23
N GLY A 2 0.23 -15.41 -23.12
CA GLY A 2 -0.76 -16.05 -22.27
C GLY A 2 -1.59 -15.03 -21.50
N ASP A 3 -2.91 -15.21 -21.49
CA ASP A 3 -3.86 -14.43 -20.71
C ASP A 3 -3.55 -14.64 -19.22
N LYS A 4 -2.74 -13.74 -18.63
CA LYS A 4 -2.62 -13.67 -17.18
C LYS A 4 -3.99 -13.30 -16.64
N ILE A 5 -4.62 -14.23 -15.92
CA ILE A 5 -5.87 -13.98 -15.22
C ILE A 5 -5.58 -12.95 -14.12
N VAL A 6 -5.89 -11.69 -14.40
CA VAL A 6 -5.78 -10.58 -13.43
C VAL A 6 -6.95 -10.69 -12.46
N LYS A 7 -6.68 -10.83 -11.17
CA LYS A 7 -7.72 -10.81 -10.12
C LYS A 7 -7.88 -9.39 -9.58
N VAL A 8 -9.02 -9.09 -8.98
CA VAL A 8 -9.28 -7.78 -8.34
C VAL A 8 -8.25 -7.49 -7.24
N GLU A 9 -7.72 -8.51 -6.58
CA GLU A 9 -6.63 -8.40 -5.59
C GLU A 9 -5.27 -8.03 -6.23
N ASP A 10 -5.16 -7.91 -7.54
CA ASP A 10 -3.92 -7.47 -8.19
C ASP A 10 -3.99 -5.99 -8.56
N ALA A 11 -5.14 -5.33 -8.37
CA ALA A 11 -5.31 -3.92 -8.65
C ALA A 11 -4.67 -3.05 -7.55
N PHE A 12 -3.96 -1.99 -7.96
CA PHE A 12 -3.38 -1.00 -7.03
C PHE A 12 -4.41 -0.35 -6.12
N ILE A 13 -5.67 -0.25 -6.57
CA ILE A 13 -6.78 0.26 -5.74
C ILE A 13 -7.02 -0.66 -4.54
N THR A 14 -7.00 -1.98 -4.74
CA THR A 14 -7.19 -2.96 -3.67
C THR A 14 -6.03 -2.92 -2.70
N ILE A 15 -4.79 -2.97 -3.21
CA ILE A 15 -3.56 -2.86 -2.39
C ILE A 15 -3.58 -1.55 -1.58
N GLY A 16 -3.90 -0.44 -2.24
CA GLY A 16 -4.01 0.88 -1.63
C GLY A 16 -5.09 0.94 -0.54
N GLY A 17 -6.23 0.30 -0.75
CA GLY A 17 -7.28 0.19 0.27
C GLY A 17 -6.80 -0.52 1.54
N TYR A 18 -6.06 -1.62 1.40
CA TYR A 18 -5.44 -2.31 2.53
C TYR A 18 -4.42 -1.42 3.24
N ILE A 19 -3.55 -0.74 2.50
CA ILE A 19 -2.59 0.22 3.04
C ILE A 19 -3.29 1.30 3.86
N LEU A 20 -4.32 1.95 3.29
CA LEU A 20 -5.08 2.99 3.98
C LEU A 20 -5.75 2.44 5.25
N SER A 21 -6.29 1.22 5.22
CA SER A 21 -6.91 0.61 6.40
C SER A 21 -5.92 0.37 7.56
N ILE A 22 -4.63 0.21 7.25
CA ILE A 22 -3.58 0.07 8.25
C ILE A 22 -3.18 1.47 8.76
N LEU A 23 -2.93 2.41 7.85
CA LEU A 23 -2.51 3.77 8.19
C LEU A 23 -3.60 4.61 8.88
N GLN A 24 -4.89 4.29 8.67
CA GLN A 24 -6.01 4.92 9.40
C GLN A 24 -5.92 4.69 10.91
N LYS A 25 -5.24 3.64 11.35
CA LYS A 25 -5.10 3.32 12.79
C LYS A 25 -3.89 3.99 13.41
N GLU A 26 -2.82 4.17 12.64
CA GLU A 26 -1.52 4.62 13.13
C GLU A 26 -0.63 5.03 11.95
N SER A 27 0.05 6.17 12.06
CA SER A 27 1.13 6.56 11.13
C SER A 27 2.39 5.74 11.41
N MET A 28 3.10 5.30 10.38
CA MET A 28 4.27 4.45 10.59
C MET A 28 5.30 4.51 9.44
N PRO A 29 6.56 4.11 9.71
CA PRO A 29 7.57 3.96 8.67
C PRO A 29 7.16 2.95 7.59
N ILE A 30 7.60 3.18 6.35
CA ILE A 30 7.27 2.33 5.18
C ILE A 30 7.62 0.86 5.38
N ASP A 31 8.75 0.55 6.01
CA ASP A 31 9.19 -0.84 6.25
C ASP A 31 8.25 -1.57 7.22
N ASN A 32 7.81 -0.89 8.27
CA ASN A 32 6.87 -1.44 9.25
C ASN A 32 5.48 -1.60 8.63
N LEU A 33 5.07 -0.65 7.78
CA LEU A 33 3.83 -0.74 7.03
C LEU A 33 3.83 -1.96 6.11
N TYR A 34 4.94 -2.20 5.39
CA TYR A 34 5.07 -3.35 4.51
C TYR A 34 4.96 -4.68 5.26
N LYS A 35 5.61 -4.80 6.44
CA LYS A 35 5.48 -5.99 7.30
C LYS A 35 4.03 -6.21 7.73
N LYS A 36 3.37 -5.19 8.28
CA LYS A 36 1.95 -5.26 8.69
C LYS A 36 1.02 -5.54 7.51
N PHE A 37 1.35 -5.04 6.32
CA PHE A 37 0.60 -5.29 5.10
C PHE A 37 0.67 -6.77 4.70
N LEU A 38 1.86 -7.37 4.69
CA LEU A 38 2.05 -8.78 4.34
C LEU A 38 1.31 -9.76 5.29
N GLU A 39 1.09 -9.37 6.54
CA GLU A 39 0.30 -10.16 7.50
C GLU A 39 -1.20 -10.19 7.17
N LYS A 40 -1.72 -9.14 6.52
CA LYS A 40 -3.15 -8.99 6.22
C LYS A 40 -3.52 -9.26 4.78
N TYR A 41 -2.60 -9.02 3.86
CA TYR A 41 -2.87 -9.17 2.44
C TYR A 41 -2.87 -10.66 2.07
N PRO A 42 -3.89 -11.17 1.36
CA PRO A 42 -4.02 -12.60 1.07
C PRO A 42 -2.96 -13.15 0.10
N LYS A 43 -2.15 -12.27 -0.51
CA LYS A 43 -1.12 -12.63 -1.49
C LYS A 43 0.24 -12.07 -1.09
N LYS A 44 1.30 -12.79 -1.48
CA LYS A 44 2.66 -12.25 -1.43
C LYS A 44 2.81 -11.22 -2.54
N ILE A 45 3.11 -10.00 -2.17
CA ILE A 45 3.44 -8.91 -3.08
C ILE A 45 4.91 -8.53 -2.84
N SER A 46 5.64 -8.16 -3.90
CA SER A 46 6.99 -7.62 -3.73
C SER A 46 6.96 -6.21 -3.15
N PHE A 47 8.03 -5.80 -2.47
CA PHE A 47 8.14 -4.44 -1.96
C PHE A 47 7.98 -3.39 -3.07
N GLU A 48 8.50 -3.66 -4.27
CA GLU A 48 8.35 -2.80 -5.44
C GLU A 48 6.87 -2.54 -5.81
N HIS A 49 6.06 -3.60 -5.92
CA HIS A 49 4.64 -3.46 -6.24
C HIS A 49 3.85 -2.75 -5.13
N PHE A 50 4.23 -3.02 -3.87
CA PHE A 50 3.69 -2.30 -2.73
C PHE A 50 4.03 -0.80 -2.80
N SER A 51 5.28 -0.46 -3.12
CA SER A 51 5.72 0.93 -3.28
C SER A 51 5.03 1.64 -4.44
N TYR A 52 4.68 0.94 -5.52
CA TYR A 52 3.82 1.52 -6.57
C TYR A 52 2.42 1.89 -6.06
N ALA A 53 1.83 1.08 -5.17
CA ALA A 53 0.55 1.43 -4.54
C ALA A 53 0.69 2.63 -3.59
N ILE A 54 1.79 2.74 -2.85
CA ILE A 54 2.11 3.91 -2.03
C ILE A 54 2.23 5.17 -2.90
N ASN A 55 3.00 5.10 -3.99
CA ASN A 55 3.15 6.21 -4.94
C ASN A 55 1.81 6.62 -5.54
N PHE A 56 0.97 5.65 -5.92
CA PHE A 56 -0.39 5.91 -6.39
C PHE A 56 -1.20 6.68 -5.34
N LEU A 57 -1.25 6.21 -4.10
CA LEU A 57 -1.96 6.86 -3.00
C LEU A 57 -1.44 8.29 -2.72
N PHE A 58 -0.13 8.49 -2.81
CA PHE A 58 0.49 9.81 -2.68
C PHE A 58 0.07 10.75 -3.82
N MET A 59 0.10 10.27 -5.06
CA MET A 59 -0.32 11.05 -6.25
C MET A 59 -1.78 11.50 -6.16
N ILE A 60 -2.68 10.66 -5.63
CA ILE A 60 -4.09 11.01 -5.41
C ILE A 60 -4.36 11.73 -4.08
N LYS A 61 -3.30 12.17 -3.39
CA LYS A 61 -3.35 12.93 -2.12
C LYS A 61 -4.12 12.22 -1.01
N LYS A 62 -4.02 10.89 -0.93
CA LYS A 62 -4.62 10.10 0.17
C LYS A 62 -3.66 9.85 1.32
N ILE A 63 -2.37 9.97 1.08
CA ILE A 63 -1.33 9.86 2.10
C ILE A 63 -0.29 10.94 1.90
N GLN A 64 0.45 11.25 2.95
CA GLN A 64 1.68 12.03 2.88
C GLN A 64 2.84 11.29 3.53
N ILE A 65 4.04 11.63 3.09
CA ILE A 65 5.30 11.13 3.63
C ILE A 65 5.93 12.27 4.42
N LYS A 66 6.09 12.07 5.73
CA LYS A 66 6.77 12.99 6.63
C LYS A 66 8.27 12.70 6.66
N GLN A 67 9.01 13.47 7.45
CA GLN A 67 10.41 13.15 7.79
C GLN A 67 10.51 11.70 8.31
N ASP A 68 11.64 11.07 8.03
CA ASP A 68 11.96 9.68 8.39
C ASP A 68 11.03 8.61 7.78
N ASP A 69 10.53 8.85 6.56
CA ASP A 69 9.69 7.91 5.78
C ASP A 69 8.41 7.46 6.49
N ILE A 70 7.91 8.28 7.42
CA ILE A 70 6.66 8.05 8.13
C ILE A 70 5.49 8.39 7.20
N LEU A 71 4.65 7.40 6.93
CA LEU A 71 3.43 7.54 6.14
C LEU A 71 2.23 7.80 7.04
N GLU A 72 1.37 8.73 6.62
CA GLU A 72 0.10 9.02 7.29
C GLU A 72 -1.02 9.33 6.30
N VAL A 73 -2.26 9.09 6.72
CA VAL A 73 -3.45 9.37 5.91
C VAL A 73 -3.78 10.86 5.94
N LEU A 74 -4.08 11.41 4.76
CA LEU A 74 -4.67 12.73 4.62
C LEU A 74 -6.20 12.60 4.68
N LEU A 75 -6.82 13.19 5.71
CA LEU A 75 -8.28 13.26 5.87
C LEU A 75 -8.87 14.38 5.02
#